data_AF-A0AA36J8R2-F1
#
_entry.id   AF-A0AA36J8R2-F1
#
_cell.length_a   1.000
_cell.length_b   1.000
_cell.length_c   1.000
_cell.angle_alpha   90.00
_cell.angle_beta   90.00
_cell.angle_gamma   90.00
#
_symmetry.space_group_name_H-M   'P 1'
#
loop_
_entity.id
_entity.type
_entity.pdbx_description
1 polymer ?
#
loop_
_entity_poly.entity_id
_entity_poly.type
_entity_poly.pdbx_seq_one_letter_code
_entity_poly.pdbx_strand_id
1 'polypeptide(L)'
;MRLRRLCQKKKSGRKSVDDGIIEDYLEGGEKREILEMSLLRSLAKHGTDRTMYKKVRGDFVTRVTLVKEKMMSREQEVMGHWMTEEKLRKEGNSSKTVTSIINYCKKFPNTLVRLENGLMCVI
;
A
#
# COMPACT_ATOMS: atom_id res chain seq x y z
N MET A 1 -0.70 -21.49 10.31
CA MET A 1 -1.79 -20.60 10.79
C MET A 1 -2.89 -20.57 9.73
N ARG A 2 -4.19 -20.55 10.09
CA ARG A 2 -5.29 -20.54 9.09
C ARG A 2 -5.96 -19.17 9.05
N LEU A 3 -6.23 -18.64 7.86
CA LEU A 3 -6.85 -17.31 7.67
C LEU A 3 -8.20 -17.20 8.40
N ARG A 4 -9.06 -18.23 8.29
CA ARG A 4 -10.33 -18.31 9.02
C ARG A 4 -10.18 -18.02 10.52
N ARG A 5 -9.11 -18.49 11.17
CA ARG A 5 -8.90 -18.28 12.62
C ARG A 5 -8.51 -16.84 12.95
N LEU A 6 -7.88 -16.12 12.01
CA LEU A 6 -7.55 -14.71 12.19
C LEU A 6 -8.79 -13.82 12.04
N CYS A 7 -9.66 -14.13 11.08
CA CYS A 7 -10.87 -13.34 10.81
C CYS A 7 -12.08 -13.72 11.68
N GLN A 8 -12.00 -14.80 12.48
CA GLN A 8 -13.10 -15.21 13.35
C GLN A 8 -13.23 -14.32 14.60
N LYS A 9 -14.44 -13.85 14.89
CA LYS A 9 -14.79 -13.20 16.16
C LYS A 9 -14.87 -14.25 17.28
N LYS A 10 -14.19 -14.01 18.41
CA LYS A 10 -14.27 -14.90 19.57
C LYS A 10 -15.62 -14.74 20.28
N LYS A 11 -16.06 -15.76 21.02
CA LYS A 11 -17.25 -15.69 21.90
C LYS A 11 -17.18 -14.51 22.88
N SER A 12 -15.98 -14.09 23.26
CA SER A 12 -15.74 -12.95 24.13
C SER A 12 -15.85 -11.58 23.42
N GLY A 13 -16.26 -11.53 22.15
CA GLY A 13 -16.28 -10.31 21.32
C GLY A 13 -14.91 -9.83 20.84
N ARG A 14 -13.80 -10.40 21.35
CA ARG A 14 -12.43 -9.98 20.95
C ARG A 14 -12.14 -10.40 19.50
N LYS A 15 -11.56 -9.47 18.74
CA LYS A 15 -11.16 -9.64 17.34
C LYS A 15 -9.64 -9.69 17.23
N SER A 16 -9.12 -10.49 16.31
CA SER A 16 -7.68 -10.59 16.06
C SER A 16 -7.23 -9.67 14.93
N VAL A 17 -8.13 -9.17 14.12
CA VAL A 17 -7.82 -8.26 13.02
C VAL A 17 -8.90 -7.19 12.97
N ASP A 18 -8.64 -6.12 12.23
CA ASP A 18 -9.58 -5.04 12.04
C ASP A 18 -10.87 -5.52 11.35
N ASP A 19 -11.98 -4.82 11.59
CA ASP A 19 -13.28 -5.19 11.00
C ASP A 19 -13.27 -5.18 9.47
N GLY A 20 -12.51 -4.26 8.83
CA GLY A 20 -12.41 -4.25 7.37
C GLY A 20 -11.75 -5.52 6.81
N ILE A 21 -10.80 -6.12 7.53
CA ILE A 21 -10.17 -7.39 7.11
C ILE A 21 -11.14 -8.56 7.29
N ILE A 22 -12.01 -8.49 8.29
CA ILE A 22 -13.05 -9.50 8.51
C ILE A 22 -14.10 -9.41 7.39
N GLU A 23 -14.49 -8.19 7.03
CA GLU A 23 -15.44 -7.94 5.94
C GLU A 23 -14.91 -8.43 4.60
N ASP A 24 -13.68 -8.08 4.22
CA ASP A 24 -13.02 -8.59 3.01
C ASP A 24 -12.99 -10.13 2.97
N TYR A 25 -12.71 -10.75 4.12
CA TYR A 25 -12.71 -12.20 4.23
C TYR A 25 -14.10 -12.78 4.00
N LEU A 26 -15.15 -12.14 4.51
CA LEU A 26 -16.53 -12.59 4.35
C LEU A 26 -17.04 -12.38 2.93
N GLU A 27 -16.71 -11.24 2.31
CA GLU A 27 -17.06 -10.89 0.93
C GLU A 27 -16.49 -11.91 -0.06
N GLY A 28 -15.26 -12.41 0.19
CA GLY A 28 -14.68 -13.47 -0.61
C GLY A 28 -14.01 -12.94 -1.88
N GLY A 29 -13.97 -13.79 -2.92
CA GLY A 29 -13.36 -13.47 -4.21
C GLY A 29 -11.90 -13.00 -4.11
N GLU A 30 -11.55 -12.02 -4.94
CA GLU A 30 -10.21 -11.43 -5.01
C GLU A 30 -9.76 -10.86 -3.65
N LYS A 31 -10.66 -10.25 -2.89
CA LYS A 31 -10.36 -9.71 -1.57
C LYS A 31 -9.86 -10.80 -0.63
N ARG A 32 -10.49 -11.98 -0.62
CA ARG A 32 -10.01 -13.12 0.17
C ARG A 32 -8.68 -13.66 -0.35
N GLU A 33 -8.48 -13.75 -1.65
CA GLU A 33 -7.22 -14.20 -2.24
C GLU A 33 -6.05 -13.31 -1.82
N ILE A 34 -6.24 -11.98 -1.80
CA ILE A 34 -5.24 -11.02 -1.32
C ILE A 34 -4.86 -11.28 0.15
N LEU A 35 -5.86 -11.56 1.00
CA LEU A 35 -5.62 -11.91 2.40
C LEU A 35 -4.85 -13.24 2.51
N GLU A 36 -5.19 -14.25 1.71
CA GLU A 36 -4.50 -15.53 1.70
C GLU A 36 -3.05 -15.38 1.26
N MET A 37 -2.80 -14.63 0.18
CA MET A 37 -1.45 -14.32 -0.31
C MET A 37 -0.63 -13.55 0.71
N SER A 38 -1.24 -12.58 1.39
CA SER A 38 -0.57 -11.81 2.45
C SER A 38 -0.21 -12.67 3.65
N LEU A 39 -1.10 -13.60 4.04
CA LEU A 39 -0.83 -14.55 5.12
C LEU A 39 0.27 -15.55 4.75
N LEU A 40 0.25 -16.09 3.52
CA LEU A 40 1.27 -17.02 3.04
C LEU A 40 2.65 -16.36 3.02
N ARG A 41 2.76 -15.11 2.54
CA ARG A 41 4.03 -14.35 2.60
C ARG A 41 4.53 -14.14 4.03
N SER A 42 3.61 -13.86 4.96
CA SER A 42 3.96 -13.66 6.37
C SER A 42 4.43 -14.96 7.03
N LEU A 43 3.81 -16.09 6.69
CA LEU A 43 4.21 -17.42 7.15
C LEU A 43 5.53 -17.87 6.52
N ALA A 44 5.78 -17.57 5.25
CA ALA A 44 7.05 -17.87 4.60
C ALA A 44 8.21 -17.11 5.25
N LYS A 45 7.99 -15.85 5.67
CA LYS A 45 9.01 -15.01 6.31
C LYS A 45 9.31 -15.40 7.76
N HIS A 46 8.29 -15.75 8.53
CA HIS A 46 8.41 -15.95 9.99
C HIS A 46 8.28 -17.41 10.44
N GLY A 47 7.91 -18.32 9.53
CA GLY A 47 7.65 -19.72 9.82
C GLY A 47 6.24 -19.98 10.39
N THR A 48 5.99 -21.24 10.72
CA THR A 48 4.68 -21.73 11.19
C THR A 48 4.62 -22.01 12.69
N ASP A 49 5.71 -21.76 13.42
CA ASP A 49 5.78 -22.00 14.86
C ASP A 49 4.81 -21.09 15.64
N ARG A 50 4.26 -21.62 16.73
CA ARG A 50 3.29 -20.94 17.59
C ARG A 50 3.89 -19.72 18.27
N THR A 51 5.18 -19.75 18.60
CA THR A 51 5.91 -18.61 19.20
C THR A 51 5.90 -17.38 18.28
N MET A 52 5.87 -17.60 16.97
CA MET A 52 5.91 -16.56 15.95
C MET A 52 4.53 -15.94 15.66
N TYR A 53 3.47 -16.40 16.32
CA TYR A 53 2.10 -15.95 16.07
C TYR A 53 1.94 -14.42 16.06
N LYS A 54 2.50 -13.74 17.06
CA LYS A 54 2.39 -12.27 17.18
C LYS A 54 3.10 -11.56 16.01
N LYS A 55 4.27 -12.06 15.60
CA LYS A 55 5.04 -11.51 14.48
C LYS A 55 4.33 -11.74 13.14
N VAL A 56 3.86 -12.97 12.89
CA VAL A 56 3.09 -13.31 11.68
C VAL A 56 1.83 -12.45 11.58
N ARG A 57 1.09 -12.28 12.68
CA ARG A 57 -0.11 -11.42 12.69
C ARG A 57 0.23 -9.97 12.39
N GLY A 58 1.29 -9.42 12.97
CA GLY A 58 1.73 -8.05 12.70
C GLY A 58 2.10 -7.84 11.24
N ASP A 59 3.00 -8.70 10.71
CA ASP A 59 3.44 -8.65 9.30
C ASP A 59 2.27 -8.82 8.33
N PHE A 60 1.32 -9.71 8.66
CA PHE A 60 0.08 -9.91 7.90
C PHE A 60 -0.74 -8.62 7.81
N VAL A 61 -1.03 -7.96 8.94
CA VAL A 61 -1.84 -6.73 8.93
C VAL A 61 -1.12 -5.64 8.13
N THR A 62 0.18 -5.43 8.34
CA THR A 62 0.96 -4.45 7.58
C THR A 62 0.91 -4.72 6.07
N ARG A 63 1.03 -5.98 5.65
CA ARG A 63 0.97 -6.33 4.23
C ARG A 63 -0.39 -6.07 3.62
N VAL A 64 -1.46 -6.44 4.32
CA VAL A 64 -2.82 -6.19 3.83
C VAL A 64 -3.05 -4.70 3.66
N THR A 65 -2.63 -3.87 4.62
CA THR A 65 -2.71 -2.41 4.50
C THR A 65 -1.96 -1.89 3.28
N LEU A 66 -0.70 -2.30 3.10
CA LEU A 66 0.11 -1.85 1.96
C LEU A 66 -0.46 -2.30 0.60
N VAL A 67 -1.04 -3.50 0.52
CA VAL A 67 -1.67 -3.96 -0.72
C VAL A 67 -2.92 -3.13 -1.03
N LYS A 68 -3.76 -2.87 -0.03
CA LYS A 68 -4.94 -2.02 -0.18
C LYS A 68 -4.58 -0.60 -0.62
N GLU A 69 -3.58 0.01 0.01
CA GLU A 69 -3.09 1.34 -0.37
C GLU A 69 -2.61 1.37 -1.82
N LYS A 70 -1.89 0.34 -2.26
CA LYS A 70 -1.45 0.23 -3.66
C LYS A 70 -2.61 0.05 -4.63
N MET A 71 -3.62 -0.73 -4.29
CA MET A 71 -4.81 -0.89 -5.13
C MET A 71 -5.58 0.43 -5.23
N MET A 72 -5.80 1.12 -4.12
CA MET A 72 -6.45 2.43 -4.12
C MET A 72 -5.65 3.48 -4.92
N SER A 73 -4.32 3.50 -4.80
CA SER A 73 -3.45 4.36 -5.63
C SER A 73 -3.66 4.08 -7.11
N ARG A 74 -3.64 2.80 -7.50
CA ARG A 74 -3.85 2.39 -8.89
C ARG A 74 -5.25 2.75 -9.39
N GLU A 75 -6.28 2.60 -8.57
CA GLU A 75 -7.64 3.03 -8.90
C GLU A 75 -7.71 4.55 -9.10
N GLN A 76 -7.06 5.34 -8.25
CA GLN A 76 -6.99 6.80 -8.42
C GLN A 76 -6.25 7.19 -9.71
N GLU A 77 -5.17 6.46 -10.07
CA GLU A 77 -4.44 6.66 -11.31
C GLU A 77 -5.32 6.39 -12.53
N VAL A 78 -6.03 5.25 -12.53
CA VAL A 78 -6.92 4.82 -13.62
C VAL A 78 -8.11 5.77 -13.77
N MET A 79 -8.68 6.22 -12.66
CA MET A 79 -9.81 7.16 -12.63
C MET A 79 -9.39 8.61 -12.99
N GLY A 80 -8.12 8.85 -13.30
CA GLY A 80 -7.61 10.18 -13.63
C GLY A 80 -7.67 11.16 -12.45
N HIS A 81 -7.75 10.66 -11.20
CA HIS A 81 -7.78 11.48 -10.00
C HIS A 81 -6.39 11.92 -9.53
N TRP A 82 -5.40 11.91 -10.43
CA TRP A 82 -4.12 12.55 -10.17
C TRP A 82 -4.35 13.97 -9.63
N MET A 83 -3.47 14.41 -8.72
CA MET A 83 -3.43 15.81 -8.32
C MET A 83 -3.12 16.64 -9.58
N THR A 84 -4.16 17.15 -10.23
CA THR A 84 -4.01 18.08 -11.35
C THR A 84 -3.48 19.40 -10.81
N GLU A 85 -2.75 20.15 -11.66
CA GLU A 85 -2.27 21.49 -11.32
C GLU A 85 -3.40 22.40 -10.79
N GLU A 86 -4.61 22.20 -11.31
CA GLU A 86 -5.82 22.90 -10.86
C GLU A 86 -6.27 22.53 -9.44
N LYS A 87 -6.27 21.23 -9.07
CA LYS A 87 -6.59 20.80 -7.70
C LYS A 87 -5.51 21.27 -6.72
N LEU A 88 -4.25 21.19 -7.15
CA LEU A 88 -3.10 21.66 -6.39
C LEU A 88 -3.20 23.18 -6.12
N ARG A 89 -3.58 24.00 -7.11
CA ARG A 89 -3.83 25.44 -6.94
C ARG A 89 -4.99 25.74 -6.00
N LYS A 90 -6.02 24.89 -5.96
CA LYS A 90 -7.20 25.07 -5.08
C LYS A 90 -6.91 24.77 -3.61
N GLU A 91 -5.96 23.90 -3.29
CA GLU A 91 -5.64 23.52 -1.90
C GLU A 91 -4.75 24.54 -1.15
N GLY A 92 -4.31 25.63 -1.80
CA GLY A 92 -3.74 26.84 -1.17
C GLY A 92 -2.37 26.69 -0.47
N ASN A 93 -1.99 25.49 -0.04
CA ASN A 93 -0.82 25.24 0.81
C ASN A 93 0.32 24.46 0.11
N SER A 94 0.07 23.94 -1.07
CA SER A 94 0.99 23.14 -1.90
C SER A 94 1.98 23.96 -2.73
N SER A 95 1.68 25.25 -2.94
CA SER A 95 2.38 26.10 -3.91
C SER A 95 3.87 26.26 -3.61
N LYS A 96 4.27 26.46 -2.34
CA LYS A 96 5.68 26.76 -2.02
C LYS A 96 6.61 25.56 -2.22
N THR A 97 6.19 24.37 -1.80
CA THR A 97 7.02 23.15 -1.90
C THR A 97 7.08 22.65 -3.34
N VAL A 98 5.95 22.63 -4.05
CA VAL A 98 5.91 22.19 -5.45
C VAL A 98 6.63 23.18 -6.35
N THR A 99 6.47 24.49 -6.14
CA THR A 99 7.27 25.49 -6.89
C THR A 99 8.75 25.36 -6.59
N SER A 100 9.14 25.03 -5.35
CA SER A 100 10.54 24.78 -5.01
C SER A 100 11.10 23.54 -5.70
N ILE A 101 10.31 22.46 -5.80
CA ILE A 101 10.69 21.24 -6.54
C ILE A 101 10.80 21.54 -8.04
N ILE A 102 9.82 22.23 -8.64
CA ILE A 102 9.86 22.64 -10.05
C ILE A 102 11.08 23.52 -10.33
N ASN A 103 11.38 24.48 -9.44
CA ASN A 103 12.54 25.35 -9.58
C ASN A 103 13.85 24.57 -9.43
N TYR A 104 13.92 23.61 -8.52
CA TYR A 104 15.06 22.71 -8.38
C TYR A 104 15.26 21.89 -9.66
N CYS A 105 14.19 21.30 -10.19
CA CYS A 105 14.18 20.53 -11.43
C CYS A 105 14.62 21.36 -12.64
N LYS A 106 14.16 22.61 -12.75
CA LYS A 106 14.58 23.56 -13.79
C LYS A 106 16.03 23.99 -13.65
N LYS A 107 16.53 24.12 -12.42
CA LYS A 107 17.91 24.55 -12.13
C LYS A 107 18.92 23.43 -12.38
N PHE A 108 18.53 22.18 -12.19
CA PHE A 108 19.41 21.02 -12.35
C PHE A 108 18.78 19.93 -13.23
N PRO A 109 18.52 20.20 -14.52
CA PRO A 109 17.86 19.24 -15.40
C PRO A 109 18.63 17.92 -15.50
N ASN A 110 19.97 17.99 -15.47
CA ASN A 110 20.86 16.83 -15.56
C ASN A 110 20.79 15.89 -14.34
N THR A 111 20.23 16.33 -13.20
CA THR A 111 20.07 15.49 -12.00
C THR A 111 18.82 14.61 -12.04
N LEU A 112 17.89 14.91 -12.95
CA LEU A 112 16.65 14.15 -13.12
C LEU A 112 16.78 13.00 -14.11
N VAL A 113 17.85 13.00 -14.90
CA VAL A 113 18.13 11.96 -15.89
C VAL A 113 19.09 10.96 -15.24
N ARG A 114 18.65 9.70 -15.10
CA ARG A 114 19.60 8.63 -14.79
C ARG A 114 20.46 8.41 -16.03
N LEU A 115 21.74 8.75 -15.92
CA LEU A 115 22.74 8.43 -16.94
C LEU A 115 23.00 6.92 -16.90
N GLU A 116 22.15 6.12 -17.54
CA GLU A 116 22.59 4.81 -18.04
C GLU A 116 23.29 5.06 -19.38
N ASN A 117 24.62 5.10 -19.34
CA ASN A 117 25.50 4.91 -20.49
C ASN A 117 25.32 5.86 -21.69
N GLY A 118 25.33 7.17 -21.44
CA GLY A 118 25.71 8.16 -22.45
C GLY A 118 24.74 8.39 -23.62
N LEU A 119 23.52 7.87 -23.57
CA LEU A 119 22.46 8.19 -24.53
C LEU A 119 21.28 8.85 -23.80
N MET A 120 21.02 10.11 -24.14
CA MET A 120 19.90 10.87 -23.58
C MET A 120 18.57 10.24 -24.01
N CYS A 121 17.83 9.66 -23.05
CA CYS A 121 16.39 9.46 -23.19
C CYS A 121 15.67 10.66 -22.55
N VAL A 122 14.93 11.39 -23.38
CA VAL A 122 13.98 12.43 -22.93
C VAL A 122 12.68 11.71 -22.55
N ILE A 123 12.19 11.93 -21.32
CA ILE A 123 10.81 11.59 -20.92
C ILE A 123 9.89 12.70 -21.39
#